data_AF-A0A060CGJ8-F1
#
_entry.id   AF-A0A060CGJ8-F1
#
_cell.length_a   1.000
_cell.length_b   1.000
_cell.length_c   1.000
_cell.angle_alpha   90.00
_cell.angle_beta   90.00
_cell.angle_gamma   90.00
#
_symmetry.space_group_name_H-M   'P 1'
#
loop_
_entity.id
_entity.type
_entity.pdbx_description
1 polymer ?
#
loop_
_entity_poly.entity_id
_entity_poly.type
_entity_poly.pdbx_seq_one_letter_code
_entity_poly.pdbx_strand_id
1 'polypeptide(L)'
;ADTVVDSARVSYERQAETFTTTFHYSTTDGKPTLFAYLPHQQAGEESEVTYQSILGNLTTSTGTRFSFETPSIRVESQLDLSEISADQRQLLSEQLRSDIGQFEEKRDTYFGGKQLYRMAQLLVLAKQLDDSELASTAQTIIKKELESWLAP
;
A
#
# COMPACT_ATOMS: atom_id res chain seq x y z
N ALA A 1 -35.23 -25.38 -8.46
CA ALA A 1 -34.74 -24.23 -7.68
C ALA A 1 -33.48 -23.77 -8.35
N ASP A 2 -33.35 -22.47 -8.61
CA ASP A 2 -32.18 -21.92 -9.26
C ASP A 2 -31.00 -21.88 -8.29
N THR A 3 -29.80 -22.15 -8.79
CA THR A 3 -28.56 -22.01 -8.02
C THR A 3 -28.28 -20.52 -7.87
N VAL A 4 -28.56 -19.98 -6.68
CA VAL A 4 -28.38 -18.55 -6.36
C VAL A 4 -27.26 -18.44 -5.33
N VAL A 5 -26.29 -17.56 -5.59
CA VAL A 5 -25.26 -17.22 -4.60
C VAL A 5 -25.93 -16.47 -3.45
N ASP A 6 -25.82 -16.98 -2.23
CA ASP A 6 -26.41 -16.36 -1.03
C ASP A 6 -25.36 -15.70 -0.12
N SER A 7 -24.09 -16.06 -0.28
CA SER A 7 -23.00 -15.54 0.53
C SER A 7 -21.67 -15.61 -0.20
N ALA A 8 -20.79 -14.67 0.13
CA ALA A 8 -19.41 -14.64 -0.31
C ALA A 8 -18.51 -14.25 0.86
N ARG A 9 -17.34 -14.90 0.96
CA ARG A 9 -16.30 -14.59 1.94
C ARG A 9 -14.95 -14.55 1.25
N VAL A 10 -14.11 -13.60 1.65
CA VAL A 10 -12.71 -13.55 1.23
C VAL A 10 -11.81 -13.90 2.41
N SER A 11 -10.78 -14.69 2.16
CA SER A 11 -9.71 -14.98 3.12
C SER A 11 -8.35 -14.68 2.50
N TYR A 12 -7.37 -14.37 3.37
CA TYR A 12 -6.02 -14.01 2.99
C TYR A 12 -5.05 -14.82 3.84
N GLU A 13 -4.01 -15.34 3.23
CA GLU A 13 -2.91 -16.03 3.90
C GLU A 13 -1.58 -15.55 3.33
N ARG A 14 -0.57 -15.39 4.19
CA ARG A 14 0.80 -15.16 3.75
C ARG A 14 1.59 -16.46 3.87
N GLN A 15 2.17 -16.90 2.77
CA GLN A 15 3.08 -18.04 2.72
C GLN A 15 4.42 -17.57 2.15
N ALA A 16 5.44 -17.44 3.02
CA ALA A 16 6.75 -16.88 2.66
C ALA A 16 6.65 -15.50 1.95
N GLU A 17 7.03 -15.46 0.68
CA GLU A 17 7.04 -14.27 -0.18
C GLU A 17 5.79 -14.15 -1.07
N THR A 18 4.70 -14.85 -0.71
CA THR A 18 3.44 -14.83 -1.46
C THR A 18 2.27 -14.56 -0.52
N PHE A 19 1.31 -13.79 -1.00
CA PHE A 19 -0.01 -13.63 -0.40
C PHE A 19 -1.05 -14.37 -1.24
N THR A 20 -1.74 -15.33 -0.65
CA THR A 20 -2.85 -16.04 -1.29
C THR A 20 -4.16 -15.39 -0.87
N THR A 21 -4.96 -14.95 -1.84
CA THR A 21 -6.34 -14.50 -1.63
C THR A 21 -7.29 -15.59 -2.09
N THR A 22 -8.23 -16.00 -1.24
CA THR A 22 -9.24 -17.01 -1.58
C THR A 22 -10.65 -16.45 -1.44
N PHE A 23 -11.42 -16.56 -2.52
CA PHE A 23 -12.85 -16.26 -2.55
C PHE A 23 -13.63 -17.56 -2.32
N HIS A 24 -14.57 -17.53 -1.39
CA HIS A 24 -15.49 -18.63 -1.09
C HIS A 24 -16.92 -18.17 -1.35
N TYR A 25 -17.69 -18.98 -2.06
CA TYR A 25 -19.09 -18.74 -2.37
C TYR A 25 -19.94 -19.89 -1.84
N SER A 26 -21.08 -19.55 -1.26
CA SER A 26 -22.13 -20.51 -0.98
C SER A 26 -23.34 -20.19 -1.86
N THR A 27 -24.02 -21.24 -2.29
CA THR A 27 -25.28 -21.13 -3.02
C THR A 27 -26.38 -21.79 -2.20
N THR A 28 -27.62 -21.39 -2.48
CA THR A 28 -28.83 -21.90 -1.82
C THR A 28 -28.98 -23.43 -1.87
N ASP A 29 -28.35 -24.09 -2.84
CA ASP A 29 -28.35 -25.54 -3.05
C ASP A 29 -26.96 -26.19 -2.91
N GLY A 30 -25.95 -25.43 -2.48
CA GLY A 30 -24.56 -25.89 -2.31
C GLY A 30 -23.81 -26.23 -3.60
N LYS A 31 -24.38 -25.95 -4.78
CA LYS A 31 -23.75 -26.23 -6.07
C LYS A 31 -22.73 -25.16 -6.48
N PRO A 32 -21.79 -25.50 -7.38
CA PRO A 32 -20.91 -24.52 -7.99
C PRO A 32 -21.65 -23.38 -8.70
N THR A 33 -21.01 -22.21 -8.74
CA THR A 33 -21.42 -21.05 -9.55
C THR A 33 -20.34 -20.70 -10.57
N LEU A 34 -20.66 -19.80 -11.49
CA LEU A 34 -19.71 -19.26 -12.48
C LEU A 34 -18.97 -18.05 -11.89
N PHE A 35 -17.65 -18.05 -12.00
CA PHE A 35 -16.77 -16.92 -11.70
C PHE A 35 -16.30 -16.27 -12.99
N ALA A 36 -16.09 -14.96 -12.97
CA ALA A 36 -15.35 -14.23 -14.00
C ALA A 36 -14.12 -13.61 -13.34
N TYR A 37 -12.92 -14.08 -13.72
CA TYR A 37 -11.66 -13.61 -13.18
C TYR A 37 -11.27 -12.27 -13.78
N LEU A 38 -10.88 -11.33 -12.93
CA LEU A 38 -10.18 -10.12 -13.38
C LEU A 38 -8.79 -10.49 -13.89
N PRO A 39 -8.20 -9.72 -14.83
CA PRO A 39 -6.90 -10.08 -15.41
C PRO A 39 -5.76 -10.26 -14.39
N HIS A 40 -5.83 -9.61 -13.23
CA HIS A 40 -4.82 -9.75 -12.16
C HIS A 40 -5.04 -10.97 -11.26
N GLN A 41 -6.17 -11.68 -11.39
CA GLN A 41 -6.53 -12.77 -10.50
C GLN A 41 -6.02 -14.14 -10.99
N GLN A 42 -5.41 -14.25 -12.17
CA GLN A 42 -4.69 -15.45 -12.69
C GLN A 42 -5.02 -16.78 -11.96
N ALA A 43 -6.27 -17.23 -12.04
CA ALA A 43 -6.80 -18.29 -11.18
C ALA A 43 -7.25 -19.51 -11.98
N GLY A 44 -6.80 -20.68 -11.54
CA GLY A 44 -7.38 -21.99 -11.88
C GLY A 44 -7.35 -22.38 -13.36
N GLU A 45 -8.12 -23.41 -13.69
CA GLU A 45 -8.38 -23.81 -15.08
C GLU A 45 -9.46 -22.89 -15.66
N GLU A 46 -9.07 -22.14 -16.69
CA GLU A 46 -9.93 -21.23 -17.43
C GLU A 46 -10.83 -22.01 -18.40
N SER A 47 -12.09 -21.60 -18.52
CA SER A 47 -12.98 -22.08 -19.57
C SER A 47 -12.86 -21.20 -20.83
N GLU A 48 -13.37 -21.71 -21.96
CA GLU A 48 -13.42 -20.97 -23.23
C GLU A 48 -14.40 -19.78 -23.21
N VAL A 49 -15.24 -19.66 -22.17
CA VAL A 49 -16.18 -18.55 -22.05
C VAL A 49 -15.46 -17.33 -21.47
N THR A 50 -15.40 -16.27 -22.28
CA THR A 50 -14.82 -14.99 -21.88
C THR A 50 -15.83 -13.87 -21.95
N TYR A 51 -15.64 -12.84 -21.13
CA TYR A 51 -16.50 -11.66 -21.08
C TYR A 51 -15.69 -10.38 -21.21
N GLN A 52 -16.08 -9.48 -22.10
CA GLN A 52 -15.40 -8.20 -22.28
C GLN A 52 -15.92 -7.16 -21.29
N SER A 53 -14.99 -6.51 -20.58
CA SER A 53 -15.29 -5.45 -19.61
C SER A 53 -14.37 -4.24 -19.79
N ILE A 54 -14.68 -3.13 -19.11
CA ILE A 54 -13.77 -1.97 -19.04
C ILE A 54 -12.41 -2.32 -18.39
N LEU A 55 -12.35 -3.40 -17.62
CA LEU A 55 -11.15 -3.89 -16.95
C LEU A 55 -10.36 -4.89 -17.82
N GLY A 56 -10.77 -5.10 -19.07
CA GLY A 56 -10.19 -6.07 -20.00
C GLY A 56 -11.04 -7.32 -20.17
N ASN A 57 -10.45 -8.32 -20.82
CA ASN A 57 -11.08 -9.61 -21.08
C ASN A 57 -11.05 -10.47 -19.82
N LEU A 58 -12.23 -10.90 -19.37
CA LEU A 58 -12.39 -11.75 -18.20
C LEU A 58 -12.51 -13.20 -18.65
N THR A 59 -11.74 -14.10 -18.05
CA THR A 59 -11.88 -15.55 -18.22
C THR A 59 -12.82 -16.09 -17.16
N THR A 60 -13.53 -17.18 -17.46
CA THR A 60 -14.51 -17.73 -16.52
C THR A 60 -14.18 -19.15 -16.10
N SER A 61 -14.61 -19.53 -14.90
CA SER A 61 -14.50 -20.90 -14.39
C SER A 61 -15.66 -21.20 -13.45
N THR A 62 -15.88 -22.47 -13.11
CA THR A 62 -17.00 -22.89 -12.26
C THR A 62 -16.48 -23.52 -10.98
N GLY A 63 -17.07 -23.15 -9.83
CA GLY A 63 -16.69 -23.73 -8.54
C GLY A 63 -17.47 -23.15 -7.37
N THR A 64 -17.04 -23.49 -6.16
CA THR A 64 -17.51 -22.86 -4.90
C THR A 64 -16.41 -22.01 -4.25
N ARG A 65 -15.19 -22.06 -4.79
CA ARG A 65 -14.07 -21.23 -4.38
C ARG A 65 -13.06 -21.07 -5.49
N PHE A 66 -12.26 -20.02 -5.44
CA PHE A 66 -11.03 -19.89 -6.20
C PHE A 66 -10.00 -19.11 -5.40
N SER A 67 -8.73 -19.30 -5.74
CA SER A 67 -7.61 -18.64 -5.08
C SER A 67 -6.66 -18.06 -6.13
N PHE A 68 -5.99 -16.97 -5.77
CA PHE A 68 -4.89 -16.42 -6.54
C PHE A 68 -3.82 -15.87 -5.64
N GLU A 69 -2.64 -15.70 -6.22
CA GLU A 69 -1.43 -15.33 -5.50
C GLU A 69 -0.91 -13.98 -5.97
N THR A 70 -0.43 -13.18 -5.03
CA THR A 70 0.34 -11.97 -5.32
C THR A 70 1.68 -12.03 -4.60
N PRO A 71 2.78 -11.60 -5.24
CA PRO A 71 4.07 -11.59 -4.58
C PRO A 71 4.09 -10.55 -3.46
N SER A 72 4.80 -10.88 -2.39
CA SER A 72 5.21 -9.95 -1.35
C SER A 72 6.17 -8.92 -1.95
N ILE A 73 5.90 -7.64 -1.69
CA ILE A 73 6.77 -6.55 -2.12
C ILE A 73 7.56 -6.08 -0.90
N ARG A 74 8.89 -6.13 -1.01
CA ARG A 74 9.77 -5.57 0.01
C ARG A 74 9.61 -4.05 0.05
N VAL A 75 9.28 -3.52 1.22
CA VAL A 75 9.17 -2.07 1.46
C VAL A 75 10.48 -1.59 2.09
N GLU A 76 11.16 -0.65 1.42
CA GLU A 76 12.33 0.02 2.00
C GLU A 76 11.88 1.19 2.87
N SER A 77 12.35 1.23 4.12
CA SER A 77 12.00 2.30 5.07
C SER A 77 12.90 3.53 4.97
N GLN A 78 13.97 3.47 4.17
CA GLN A 78 14.98 4.51 4.05
C GLN A 78 15.70 4.45 2.69
N LEU A 79 16.35 5.55 2.31
CA LEU A 79 17.18 5.59 1.09
C LEU A 79 18.57 4.98 1.35
N ASP A 80 19.19 4.44 0.31
CA ASP A 80 20.61 4.08 0.37
C ASP A 80 21.48 5.32 0.13
N LEU A 81 22.25 5.71 1.13
CA LEU A 81 23.17 6.86 1.08
C LEU A 81 24.64 6.41 1.10
N SER A 82 24.93 5.13 0.84
CA SER A 82 26.29 4.59 0.90
C SER A 82 27.16 5.03 -0.27
N GLU A 83 26.55 5.40 -1.40
CA GLU A 83 27.26 5.75 -2.64
C GLU A 83 27.45 7.26 -2.86
N ILE A 84 26.99 8.12 -1.94
CA ILE A 84 27.16 9.58 -2.08
C ILE A 84 28.52 10.05 -1.55
N SER A 85 29.13 11.02 -2.23
CA SER A 85 30.39 11.64 -1.81
C SER A 85 30.22 12.53 -0.56
N ALA A 86 31.33 12.93 0.06
CA ALA A 86 31.31 13.86 1.19
C ALA A 86 30.68 15.22 0.80
N ASP A 87 31.01 15.76 -0.37
CA ASP A 87 30.45 17.01 -0.87
C ASP A 87 28.94 16.90 -1.11
N GLN A 88 28.48 15.77 -1.66
CA GLN A 88 27.05 15.50 -1.84
C GLN A 88 26.34 15.34 -0.49
N ARG A 89 26.98 14.70 0.48
CA ARG A 89 26.45 14.57 1.84
C ARG A 89 26.31 15.93 2.51
N GLN A 90 27.29 16.82 2.35
CA GLN A 90 27.20 18.20 2.86
C GLN A 90 26.05 18.96 2.19
N LEU A 91 25.98 18.92 0.86
CA LEU A 91 24.90 19.55 0.11
C LEU A 91 23.52 19.04 0.55
N LEU A 92 23.39 17.74 0.78
CA LEU A 92 22.16 17.12 1.28
C LEU A 92 21.80 17.63 2.67
N SER A 93 22.76 17.75 3.59
CA SER A 93 22.53 18.32 4.93
C SER A 93 22.07 19.78 4.88
N GLU A 94 22.66 20.60 4.00
CA GLU A 94 22.28 22.00 3.81
C GLU A 94 20.85 22.11 3.26
N GLN A 95 20.53 21.30 2.25
CA GLN A 95 19.18 21.24 1.66
C GLN A 95 18.14 20.77 2.69
N LEU A 96 18.46 19.72 3.45
CA LEU A 96 17.59 19.18 4.49
C LEU A 96 17.23 20.24 5.55
N ARG A 97 18.20 21.05 5.97
CA ARG A 97 17.97 22.17 6.89
C ARG A 97 16.99 23.18 6.30
N SER A 98 17.15 23.52 5.02
CA SER A 98 16.24 24.43 4.32
C SER A 98 14.81 23.86 4.26
N ASP A 99 14.69 22.59 3.89
CA ASP A 99 13.40 21.92 3.72
C ASP A 99 12.62 21.78 5.04
N ILE A 100 13.30 21.45 6.14
CA ILE A 100 12.68 21.41 7.47
C ILE A 100 12.18 22.81 7.88
N GLY A 101 12.96 23.85 7.57
CA GLY A 101 12.61 25.24 7.86
C GLY A 101 11.43 25.79 7.03
N GLN A 102 11.07 25.14 5.93
CA GLN A 102 9.96 25.53 5.04
C GLN A 102 8.65 24.80 5.35
N PHE A 103 8.52 24.20 6.54
CA PHE A 103 7.27 23.55 6.92
C PHE A 103 6.10 24.54 6.94
N GLU A 104 4.99 24.17 6.30
CA GLU A 104 3.77 24.94 6.29
C GLU A 104 2.60 24.09 6.79
N GLU A 105 1.93 24.56 7.86
CA GLU A 105 0.70 23.94 8.35
C GLU A 105 -0.42 24.03 7.29
N LYS A 106 -1.17 22.94 7.11
CA LYS A 106 -2.33 22.87 6.20
C LYS A 106 -3.52 22.25 6.93
N ARG A 107 -4.70 22.81 6.71
CA ARG A 107 -5.91 22.49 7.50
C ARG A 107 -6.77 21.38 6.90
N ASP A 108 -6.62 21.07 5.62
CA ASP A 108 -7.29 19.93 5.01
C ASP A 108 -6.42 18.68 5.14
N THR A 109 -7.06 17.51 5.21
CA THR A 109 -6.38 16.24 5.45
C THR A 109 -5.42 15.87 4.32
N TYR A 110 -5.68 16.30 3.09
CA TYR A 110 -4.86 15.94 1.94
C TYR A 110 -3.54 16.70 1.92
N PHE A 111 -3.57 18.03 1.95
CA PHE A 111 -2.35 18.84 1.98
C PHE A 111 -1.67 18.77 3.35
N GLY A 112 -2.42 18.62 4.44
CA GLY A 112 -1.86 18.35 5.77
C GLY A 112 -1.11 17.03 5.81
N GLY A 113 -1.71 15.96 5.29
CA GLY A 113 -1.07 14.65 5.14
C GLY A 113 0.20 14.70 4.28
N LYS A 114 0.20 15.47 3.18
CA LYS A 114 1.39 15.67 2.35
C LYS A 114 2.53 16.36 3.11
N GLN A 115 2.23 17.40 3.88
CA GLN A 115 3.24 18.12 4.66
C GLN A 115 3.79 17.25 5.80
N LEU A 116 2.92 16.51 6.50
CA LEU A 116 3.32 15.55 7.52
C LEU A 116 4.19 14.43 6.94
N TYR A 117 3.80 13.85 5.80
CA TYR A 117 4.59 12.83 5.13
C TYR A 117 5.95 13.36 4.68
N ARG A 118 6.00 14.57 4.07
CA ARG A 118 7.27 15.23 3.73
C ARG A 118 8.16 15.35 4.96
N MET A 119 7.65 15.88 6.07
CA MET A 119 8.43 16.04 7.30
C MET A 119 8.91 14.70 7.88
N ALA A 120 8.09 13.64 7.79
CA ALA A 120 8.50 12.29 8.20
C ALA A 120 9.67 11.75 7.37
N GLN A 121 9.66 11.96 6.05
CA GLN A 121 10.80 11.59 5.19
C GLN A 121 12.06 12.41 5.54
N LEU A 122 11.92 13.71 5.83
CA LEU A 122 13.04 14.56 6.25
C LEU A 122 13.60 14.14 7.61
N LEU A 123 12.75 13.71 8.55
CA LEU A 123 13.18 13.13 9.83
C LEU A 123 14.02 11.86 9.63
N VAL A 124 13.61 10.96 8.73
CA VAL A 124 14.39 9.76 8.40
C VAL A 124 15.76 10.15 7.85
N LEU A 125 15.80 11.08 6.89
CA LEU A 125 17.06 11.58 6.34
C LEU A 125 17.97 12.23 7.40
N ALA A 126 17.42 13.06 8.29
CA ALA A 126 18.19 13.68 9.37
C ALA A 126 18.89 12.63 10.25
N LYS A 127 18.18 11.53 10.56
CA LYS A 127 18.76 10.40 11.30
C LYS A 127 19.83 9.66 10.50
N GLN A 128 19.65 9.46 9.20
CA GLN A 128 20.65 8.82 8.34
C GLN A 128 21.93 9.66 8.13
N LEU A 129 21.82 10.97 8.36
CA LEU A 129 22.94 11.91 8.31
C LEU A 129 23.57 12.18 9.69
N ASP A 130 23.09 11.50 10.74
CA ASP A 130 23.50 11.70 12.13
C ASP A 130 23.32 13.16 12.63
N ASP A 131 22.39 13.92 12.04
CA ASP A 131 22.04 15.29 12.47
C ASP A 131 20.91 15.26 13.51
N SER A 132 21.31 15.07 14.77
CA SER A 132 20.36 14.95 15.89
C SER A 132 19.52 16.21 16.12
N GLU A 133 20.06 17.39 15.78
CA GLU A 133 19.37 18.66 15.98
C GLU A 133 18.23 18.83 14.97
N LEU A 134 18.52 18.57 13.69
CA LEU A 134 17.48 18.57 12.64
C LEU A 134 16.45 17.47 12.87
N ALA A 135 16.88 16.28 13.30
CA ALA A 135 15.95 15.20 13.64
C ALA A 135 15.00 15.61 14.77
N SER A 136 15.51 16.23 15.83
CA SER A 136 14.67 16.73 16.94
C SER A 136 13.69 17.81 16.49
N THR A 137 14.14 18.71 15.60
CA THR A 137 13.30 19.77 15.04
C THR A 137 12.14 19.19 14.22
N ALA A 138 12.44 18.30 13.27
CA ALA A 138 11.43 17.63 12.45
C ALA A 138 10.45 16.82 13.30
N GLN A 139 10.95 16.09 14.31
CA GLN A 139 10.12 15.31 15.22
C GLN A 139 9.17 16.19 16.05
N THR A 140 9.63 17.36 16.49
CA THR A 140 8.80 18.32 17.23
C THR A 140 7.66 18.86 16.37
N ILE A 141 7.93 19.19 15.10
CA ILE A 141 6.92 19.65 14.14
C ILE A 141 5.88 18.55 13.91
N ILE A 142 6.31 17.32 13.60
CA ILE A 142 5.40 16.18 13.37
C ILE A 142 4.52 15.95 14.60
N LYS A 143 5.11 15.94 15.80
CA LYS A 143 4.38 15.73 17.04
C LYS A 143 3.31 16.79 17.24
N LYS A 144 3.66 18.08 17.12
CA LYS A 144 2.73 19.20 17.28
C LYS A 144 1.53 19.08 16.33
N GLU A 145 1.80 18.78 15.06
CA GLU A 145 0.74 18.63 14.07
C GLU A 145 -0.16 17.43 14.38
N LEU A 146 0.42 16.26 14.68
CA LEU A 146 -0.36 15.08 15.05
C LEU A 146 -1.20 15.32 16.31
N GLU A 147 -0.66 16.00 17.32
CA GLU A 147 -1.43 16.40 18.52
C GLU A 147 -2.60 17.31 18.14
N SER A 148 -2.40 18.27 17.22
CA SER A 148 -3.48 19.13 16.75
C SER A 148 -4.54 18.36 15.95
N TRP A 149 -4.15 17.39 15.13
CA TRP A 149 -5.05 16.60 14.29
C TRP A 149 -5.83 15.54 15.08
N LEU A 150 -5.23 15.01 16.14
CA LEU A 150 -5.80 13.95 16.99
C LEU A 150 -6.48 14.51 18.24
N ALA A 151 -6.44 15.83 18.45
CA ALA A 151 -7.24 16.48 19.47
C ALA A 151 -8.74 16.29 19.15
N PRO A 152 -9.57 15.99 20.18
CA PRO A 152 -11.01 15.74 20.00
C PRO A 152 -11.81 16.98 19.59
#